data_AF-A0A2E0I2V7-F1
#
_entry.id   AF-A0A2E0I2V7-F1
#
_cell.length_a   1.000
_cell.length_b   1.000
_cell.length_c   1.000
_cell.angle_alpha   90.00
_cell.angle_beta   90.00
_cell.angle_gamma   90.00
#
_symmetry.space_group_name_H-M   'P 1'
#
loop_
_entity.id
_entity.type
_entity.pdbx_description
1 polymer ?
#
loop_
_entity_poly.entity_id
_entity_poly.type
_entity_poly.pdbx_seq_one_letter_code
_entity_poly.pdbx_strand_id
1 'polypeptide(L)'
;MGAVDVCPLIPIANISMEETVRLAHILSKKVGESLKIPVYCYENAASTAERKNLANCRSGEYEGLEEKLKNPNWKPDYGPALFNENIKKSGATAISARDFLVAYNINLNTTSTRRANAIAFDLREAGRLKRKGNKLTGPVEKDENGEPIRIPGYFKNLKGIGWFIKDYGIAQISYNLTNIQTTPLHKVFEKTCERADKRGIRVTGSELVGLVPKQVLMDAGIYFLKKQQRSIALPDAEIIRIAIKTLGLDELKTFVPEEQILESFLETDDSELIDMNLRAFSFETASESPAPGGGSIAAYCGALGAALVTMSANLSAHKRGWDDQWEIFSDLGRSSIANQKKLLILVDKDAQSFNLIMAAFKLPKNTDEEKKIRSEAIQAATKKAIEIPFEVMQTAHASFEAIKKMAEIGNPNAITDVGVAALCARTAVIGAFLNLKINCNSLDDKSFVNKVISKGQKMADEARSFESEVLNIVNKEL
;
A
#
# COMPACT_ATOMS: atom_id res chain seq x y z
N MET A 1 -29.57 -12.64 0.36
CA MET A 1 -30.08 -13.94 0.85
C MET A 1 -30.39 -13.93 2.35
N GLY A 2 -29.85 -12.98 3.12
CA GLY A 2 -30.20 -12.81 4.53
C GLY A 2 -29.91 -11.40 5.04
N ALA A 3 -30.28 -11.14 6.29
CA ALA A 3 -30.14 -9.85 6.97
C ALA A 3 -28.68 -9.37 7.00
N VAL A 4 -27.74 -10.31 7.22
CA VAL A 4 -26.32 -10.13 6.93
C VAL A 4 -25.99 -11.01 5.72
N ASP A 5 -25.97 -10.41 4.54
CA ASP A 5 -25.78 -11.16 3.29
C ASP A 5 -24.36 -11.76 3.22
N VAL A 6 -23.33 -10.97 3.53
CA VAL A 6 -21.92 -11.36 3.43
C VAL A 6 -21.11 -10.76 4.58
N CYS A 7 -20.25 -11.56 5.21
CA CYS A 7 -19.30 -11.12 6.24
C CYS A 7 -17.90 -11.70 5.93
N PRO A 8 -17.09 -11.00 5.10
CA PRO A 8 -15.73 -11.42 4.79
C PRO A 8 -14.72 -10.98 5.85
N LEU A 9 -13.71 -11.80 6.08
CA LEU A 9 -12.45 -11.46 6.74
C LEU A 9 -11.39 -11.19 5.67
N ILE A 10 -10.63 -10.12 5.82
CA ILE A 10 -9.61 -9.72 4.86
C ILE A 10 -8.27 -9.64 5.61
N PRO A 11 -7.22 -10.36 5.18
CA PRO A 11 -5.90 -10.20 5.77
C PRO A 11 -5.36 -8.80 5.42
N ILE A 12 -4.87 -8.08 6.43
CA ILE A 12 -4.39 -6.70 6.28
C ILE A 12 -2.87 -6.63 6.49
N ALA A 13 -2.41 -6.91 7.70
CA ALA A 13 -0.98 -6.90 8.05
C ALA A 13 -0.65 -8.06 8.99
N ASN A 14 0.53 -8.65 8.81
CA ASN A 14 1.10 -9.69 9.68
C ASN A 14 0.20 -10.92 9.91
N ILE A 15 -0.67 -11.25 8.94
CA ILE A 15 -1.53 -12.43 8.96
C ILE A 15 -1.63 -13.03 7.57
N SER A 16 -1.50 -14.35 7.46
CA SER A 16 -1.65 -15.05 6.18
C SER A 16 -3.12 -15.23 5.78
N MET A 17 -3.35 -15.49 4.49
CA MET A 17 -4.69 -15.90 4.02
C MET A 17 -5.13 -17.20 4.71
N GLU A 18 -4.23 -18.15 4.93
CA GLU A 18 -4.50 -19.43 5.57
C GLU A 18 -4.98 -19.27 7.02
N GLU A 19 -4.32 -18.42 7.80
CA GLU A 19 -4.77 -18.07 9.16
C GLU A 19 -6.12 -17.38 9.13
N THR A 20 -6.34 -16.49 8.16
CA THR A 20 -7.62 -15.78 8.00
C THR A 20 -8.76 -16.73 7.64
N VAL A 21 -8.51 -17.72 6.76
CA VAL A 21 -9.47 -18.80 6.42
C VAL A 21 -9.84 -19.58 7.68
N ARG A 22 -8.85 -19.95 8.50
CA ARG A 22 -9.11 -20.64 9.78
C ARG A 22 -10.02 -19.80 10.69
N LEU A 23 -9.77 -18.50 10.81
CA LEU A 23 -10.63 -17.59 11.58
C LEU A 23 -12.05 -17.49 10.97
N ALA A 24 -12.18 -17.50 9.65
CA ALA A 24 -13.47 -17.49 8.97
C ALA A 24 -14.29 -18.74 9.28
N HIS A 25 -13.67 -19.92 9.32
CA HIS A 25 -14.34 -21.15 9.75
C HIS A 25 -14.76 -21.12 11.23
N ILE A 26 -13.90 -20.59 12.12
CA ILE A 26 -14.25 -20.41 13.54
C ILE A 26 -15.47 -19.49 13.69
N LEU A 27 -15.48 -18.36 12.97
CA LEU A 27 -16.61 -17.43 12.97
C LEU A 27 -17.87 -18.09 12.40
N SER A 28 -17.75 -18.77 11.26
CA SER A 28 -18.87 -19.44 10.59
C SER A 28 -19.54 -20.47 11.49
N LYS A 29 -18.74 -21.28 12.18
CA LYS A 29 -19.22 -22.26 13.17
C LYS A 29 -19.98 -21.57 14.30
N LYS A 30 -19.39 -20.54 14.93
CA LYS A 30 -20.03 -19.79 16.02
C LYS A 30 -21.35 -19.16 15.57
N VAL A 31 -21.38 -18.51 14.41
CA VAL A 31 -22.61 -17.89 13.87
C VAL A 31 -23.69 -18.94 13.64
N GLY A 32 -23.36 -20.04 12.96
CA GLY A 32 -24.33 -21.12 12.69
C GLY A 32 -24.86 -21.79 13.98
N GLU A 33 -24.00 -21.99 14.97
CA GLU A 33 -24.36 -22.63 16.24
C GLU A 33 -25.13 -21.71 17.19
N SER A 34 -24.73 -20.44 17.32
CA SER A 34 -25.34 -19.49 18.26
C SER A 34 -26.64 -18.90 17.71
N LEU A 35 -26.68 -18.51 16.44
CA LEU A 35 -27.86 -17.88 15.84
C LEU A 35 -28.84 -18.89 15.23
N LYS A 36 -28.41 -20.13 15.03
CA LYS A 36 -29.20 -21.20 14.37
C LYS A 36 -29.66 -20.79 12.96
N ILE A 37 -28.77 -20.16 12.20
CA ILE A 37 -28.97 -19.78 10.79
C ILE A 37 -27.96 -20.49 9.88
N PRO A 38 -28.30 -20.76 8.61
CA PRO A 38 -27.40 -21.40 7.67
C PRO A 38 -26.27 -20.47 7.28
N VAL A 39 -25.05 -20.98 7.34
CA VAL A 39 -23.83 -20.28 6.90
C VAL A 39 -23.21 -21.02 5.72
N TYR A 40 -22.94 -20.29 4.65
CA TYR A 40 -22.20 -20.78 3.49
C TYR A 40 -20.82 -20.16 3.46
N CYS A 41 -19.78 -20.97 3.43
CA CYS A 41 -18.43 -20.50 3.22
C CYS A 41 -18.16 -20.37 1.72
N TYR A 42 -17.57 -19.25 1.30
CA TYR A 42 -17.31 -18.95 -0.12
C TYR A 42 -15.82 -18.63 -0.37
N GLU A 43 -15.42 -18.30 -1.60
CA GLU A 43 -14.04 -17.96 -1.99
C GLU A 43 -12.95 -18.84 -1.34
N ASN A 44 -12.01 -18.28 -0.58
CA ASN A 44 -10.89 -19.03 0.00
C ASN A 44 -11.32 -19.93 1.17
N ALA A 45 -12.49 -19.71 1.75
CA ALA A 45 -13.09 -20.57 2.78
C ALA A 45 -14.10 -21.59 2.20
N ALA A 46 -14.30 -21.61 0.88
CA ALA A 46 -15.29 -22.48 0.26
C ALA A 46 -14.97 -23.95 0.46
N SER A 47 -15.97 -24.73 0.90
CA SER A 47 -15.85 -26.19 1.04
C SER A 47 -15.94 -26.94 -0.29
N THR A 48 -16.44 -26.30 -1.34
CA THR A 48 -16.67 -26.88 -2.67
C THR A 48 -16.31 -25.88 -3.75
N ALA A 49 -16.00 -26.38 -4.96
CA ALA A 49 -15.59 -25.53 -6.08
C ALA A 49 -16.69 -24.55 -6.50
N GLU A 50 -17.95 -24.98 -6.47
CA GLU A 50 -19.12 -24.20 -6.85
C GLU A 50 -19.34 -23.01 -5.91
N ARG A 51 -19.04 -23.18 -4.62
CA ARG A 51 -19.18 -22.14 -3.58
C ARG A 51 -18.11 -21.07 -3.63
N LYS A 52 -17.01 -21.29 -4.37
CA LYS A 52 -15.99 -20.24 -4.58
C LYS A 52 -16.61 -18.96 -5.13
N ASN A 53 -17.60 -19.05 -6.01
CA ASN A 53 -18.32 -17.89 -6.51
C ASN A 53 -19.52 -17.55 -5.63
N LEU A 54 -19.45 -16.42 -4.92
CA LEU A 54 -20.53 -15.89 -4.08
C LEU A 54 -21.89 -15.82 -4.80
N ALA A 55 -21.93 -15.55 -6.11
CA ALA A 55 -23.17 -15.50 -6.86
C ALA A 55 -23.91 -16.85 -6.85
N ASN A 56 -23.18 -17.97 -6.84
CA ASN A 56 -23.78 -19.30 -6.73
C ASN A 56 -24.35 -19.52 -5.32
N CYS A 57 -23.64 -19.07 -4.28
CA CYS A 57 -24.13 -19.08 -2.91
C CYS A 57 -25.40 -18.21 -2.74
N ARG A 58 -25.51 -17.10 -3.47
CA ARG A 58 -26.66 -16.19 -3.45
C ARG A 58 -27.78 -16.50 -4.44
N SER A 59 -27.61 -17.52 -5.29
CA SER A 59 -28.60 -17.85 -6.33
C SER A 59 -29.97 -18.14 -5.71
N GLY A 60 -31.02 -17.51 -6.25
CA GLY A 60 -32.39 -17.56 -5.72
C GLY A 60 -32.69 -16.53 -4.63
N GLU A 61 -31.71 -15.75 -4.19
CA GLU A 61 -31.82 -14.74 -3.13
C GLU A 61 -32.47 -15.27 -1.84
N TYR A 62 -33.41 -14.55 -1.22
CA TYR A 62 -34.09 -15.00 -0.01
C TYR A 62 -35.22 -15.98 -0.35
N GLU A 63 -35.95 -15.70 -1.42
CA GLU A 63 -37.15 -16.42 -1.89
C GLU A 63 -36.82 -17.87 -2.27
N GLY A 64 -35.63 -18.11 -2.83
CA GLY A 64 -35.16 -19.45 -3.19
C GLY A 64 -34.50 -20.22 -2.05
N LEU A 65 -34.36 -19.65 -0.85
CA LEU A 65 -33.59 -20.25 0.23
C LEU A 65 -34.25 -21.54 0.76
N GLU A 66 -35.57 -21.57 0.90
CA GLU A 66 -36.28 -22.74 1.39
C GLU A 66 -36.05 -23.97 0.49
N GLU A 67 -36.18 -23.80 -0.83
CA GLU A 67 -35.91 -24.86 -1.80
C GLU A 67 -34.42 -25.24 -1.85
N LYS A 68 -33.53 -24.26 -1.73
CA LYS A 68 -32.09 -24.49 -1.71
C LYS A 68 -31.67 -25.38 -0.53
N LEU A 69 -32.24 -25.16 0.65
CA LEU A 69 -31.94 -25.93 1.86
C LEU A 69 -32.41 -27.39 1.78
N LYS A 70 -33.44 -27.69 0.96
CA LYS A 70 -33.89 -29.06 0.69
C LYS A 70 -32.90 -29.84 -0.18
N ASN A 71 -32.04 -29.16 -0.94
CA ASN A 71 -31.09 -29.79 -1.85
C ASN A 71 -29.81 -30.22 -1.10
N PRO A 72 -29.46 -31.54 -1.06
CA PRO A 72 -28.27 -32.03 -0.38
C PRO A 72 -26.95 -31.40 -0.86
N ASN A 73 -26.85 -31.04 -2.14
CA ASN A 73 -25.66 -30.39 -2.71
C ASN A 73 -25.44 -28.98 -2.15
N TRP A 74 -26.52 -28.36 -1.66
CA TRP A 74 -26.53 -27.03 -1.06
C TRP A 74 -26.72 -27.09 0.46
N LYS A 75 -26.37 -28.20 1.11
CA LYS A 75 -26.30 -28.24 2.58
C LYS A 75 -25.37 -27.15 3.12
N PRO A 76 -25.79 -26.29 4.06
CA PRO A 76 -24.93 -25.26 4.67
C PRO A 76 -23.65 -25.86 5.25
N ASP A 77 -22.56 -25.08 5.24
CA ASP A 77 -21.30 -25.48 5.86
C ASP A 77 -21.43 -25.54 7.39
N TYR A 78 -22.18 -24.59 7.95
CA TYR A 78 -22.53 -24.54 9.37
C TYR A 78 -23.98 -24.11 9.56
N GLY A 79 -24.54 -24.44 10.73
CA GLY A 79 -25.93 -24.15 11.07
C GLY A 79 -26.94 -25.12 10.47
N PRO A 80 -28.25 -24.88 10.71
CA PRO A 80 -29.31 -25.81 10.30
C PRO A 80 -29.63 -25.73 8.81
N ALA A 81 -29.98 -26.88 8.22
CA ALA A 81 -30.51 -27.01 6.87
C ALA A 81 -32.06 -26.98 6.81
N LEU A 82 -32.72 -26.64 7.92
CA LEU A 82 -34.18 -26.66 8.03
C LEU A 82 -34.70 -25.23 8.11
N PHE A 83 -35.58 -24.83 7.18
CA PHE A 83 -36.19 -23.50 7.10
C PHE A 83 -37.12 -23.22 8.31
N ASN A 84 -36.53 -22.77 9.42
CA ASN A 84 -37.18 -22.52 10.70
C ASN A 84 -37.52 -21.03 10.90
N GLU A 85 -38.14 -20.68 12.02
CA GLU A 85 -38.53 -19.29 12.35
C GLU A 85 -37.36 -18.29 12.38
N ASN A 86 -36.17 -18.73 12.80
CA ASN A 86 -34.99 -17.87 12.76
C ASN A 86 -34.57 -17.59 11.32
N ILE A 87 -34.55 -18.61 10.46
CA ILE A 87 -34.19 -18.47 9.03
C ILE A 87 -35.24 -17.64 8.28
N LYS A 88 -36.54 -17.79 8.58
CA LYS A 88 -37.58 -16.92 8.00
C LYS A 88 -37.36 -15.43 8.30
N LYS A 89 -36.80 -15.09 9.46
CA LYS A 89 -36.53 -13.70 9.82
C LYS A 89 -35.20 -13.17 9.29
N SER A 90 -34.19 -14.03 9.23
CA SER A 90 -32.79 -13.62 9.03
C SER A 90 -32.15 -14.12 7.74
N GLY A 91 -32.72 -15.12 7.09
CA GLY A 91 -32.18 -15.77 5.90
C GLY A 91 -30.90 -16.55 6.16
N ALA A 92 -29.98 -16.51 5.19
CA ALA A 92 -28.67 -17.14 5.25
C ALA A 92 -27.54 -16.11 5.22
N THR A 93 -26.37 -16.49 5.73
CA THR A 93 -25.17 -15.64 5.74
C THR A 93 -24.03 -16.31 4.98
N ALA A 94 -23.30 -15.54 4.17
CA ALA A 94 -22.05 -16.00 3.54
C ALA A 94 -20.84 -15.46 4.30
N ILE A 95 -19.92 -16.32 4.73
CA ILE A 95 -18.70 -15.93 5.43
C ILE A 95 -17.49 -16.45 4.66
N SER A 96 -16.41 -15.66 4.58
CA SER A 96 -15.17 -16.12 3.94
C SER A 96 -13.97 -15.40 4.50
N ALA A 97 -12.78 -15.90 4.17
CA ALA A 97 -11.58 -15.08 4.04
C ALA A 97 -11.37 -14.73 2.56
N ARG A 98 -10.95 -13.51 2.24
CA ARG A 98 -10.68 -13.13 0.85
C ARG A 98 -9.69 -12.00 0.72
N ASP A 99 -9.15 -11.83 -0.48
CA ASP A 99 -8.33 -10.68 -0.82
C ASP A 99 -9.15 -9.38 -0.75
N PHE A 100 -8.44 -8.26 -0.64
CA PHE A 100 -9.03 -6.94 -0.64
C PHE A 100 -9.80 -6.71 -1.96
N LEU A 101 -11.03 -6.24 -1.85
CA LEU A 101 -11.88 -5.92 -2.99
C LEU A 101 -12.02 -4.40 -3.07
N VAL A 102 -11.77 -3.84 -4.25
CA VAL A 102 -11.96 -2.42 -4.49
C VAL A 102 -13.27 -2.22 -5.26
N ALA A 103 -14.23 -1.56 -4.62
CA ALA A 103 -15.48 -1.14 -5.24
C ALA A 103 -15.26 0.23 -5.90
N TYR A 104 -15.40 0.28 -7.22
CA TYR A 104 -14.97 1.39 -8.04
C TYR A 104 -16.02 1.73 -9.10
N ASN A 105 -16.59 2.92 -9.00
CA ASN A 105 -17.60 3.40 -9.94
C ASN A 105 -16.99 4.38 -10.93
N ILE A 106 -17.36 4.29 -12.21
CA ILE A 106 -16.93 5.25 -13.24
C ILE A 106 -18.14 6.02 -13.76
N ASN A 107 -18.03 7.35 -13.77
CA ASN A 107 -19.10 8.30 -14.10
C ASN A 107 -19.13 8.55 -15.60
N LEU A 108 -20.33 8.55 -16.20
CA LEU A 108 -20.52 8.79 -17.62
C LEU A 108 -21.43 10.00 -17.85
N ASN A 109 -21.15 10.77 -18.90
CA ASN A 109 -21.97 11.92 -19.31
C ASN A 109 -23.32 11.53 -19.97
N THR A 110 -23.92 10.40 -19.60
CA THR A 110 -25.16 9.87 -20.19
C THR A 110 -26.08 9.35 -19.09
N THR A 111 -27.38 9.34 -19.33
CA THR A 111 -28.38 8.70 -18.45
C THR A 111 -28.68 7.25 -18.83
N SER A 112 -28.10 6.76 -19.94
CA SER A 112 -28.44 5.47 -20.51
C SER A 112 -27.72 4.31 -19.81
N THR A 113 -28.43 3.63 -18.91
CA THR A 113 -27.96 2.38 -18.28
C THR A 113 -27.62 1.30 -19.30
N ARG A 114 -28.34 1.23 -20.42
CA ARG A 114 -28.05 0.31 -21.53
C ARG A 114 -26.66 0.54 -22.13
N ARG A 115 -26.26 1.80 -22.31
CA ARG A 115 -24.94 2.16 -22.84
C ARG A 115 -23.83 1.89 -21.80
N ALA A 116 -24.08 2.20 -20.53
CA ALA A 116 -23.19 1.86 -19.42
C ALA A 116 -22.94 0.34 -19.34
N ASN A 117 -24.00 -0.47 -19.40
CA ASN A 117 -23.90 -1.92 -19.42
C ASN A 117 -23.15 -2.46 -20.64
N ALA A 118 -23.32 -1.85 -21.81
CA ALA A 118 -22.55 -2.25 -22.99
C ALA A 118 -21.04 -2.05 -22.77
N ILE A 119 -20.62 -0.96 -22.12
CA ILE A 119 -19.21 -0.77 -21.78
C ILE A 119 -18.78 -1.79 -20.71
N ALA A 120 -19.55 -1.94 -19.64
CA ALA A 120 -19.28 -2.90 -18.56
C ALA A 120 -19.07 -4.33 -19.10
N PHE A 121 -19.88 -4.76 -20.07
CA PHE A 121 -19.80 -6.10 -20.63
C PHE A 121 -18.59 -6.30 -21.55
N ASP A 122 -17.99 -5.24 -22.10
CA ASP A 122 -16.73 -5.35 -22.84
C ASP A 122 -15.55 -5.62 -21.89
N LEU A 123 -15.68 -5.25 -20.61
CA LEU A 123 -14.57 -5.19 -19.66
C LEU A 123 -14.65 -6.27 -18.59
N ARG A 124 -15.82 -6.52 -18.01
CA ARG A 124 -16.00 -7.51 -16.95
C ARG A 124 -15.71 -8.92 -17.44
N GLU A 125 -15.15 -9.76 -16.59
CA GLU A 125 -14.71 -11.12 -16.94
C GLU A 125 -15.83 -11.95 -17.58
N ALA A 126 -17.02 -11.89 -16.97
CA ALA A 126 -18.21 -12.58 -17.43
C ALA A 126 -18.64 -12.22 -18.86
N GLY A 127 -18.19 -11.08 -19.38
CA GLY A 127 -18.42 -10.64 -20.75
C GLY A 127 -19.90 -10.54 -21.15
N ARG A 128 -20.19 -10.98 -22.38
CA ARG A 128 -21.50 -10.94 -23.04
C ARG A 128 -21.98 -12.34 -23.41
N LEU A 129 -23.29 -12.56 -23.38
CA LEU A 129 -23.89 -13.76 -24.00
C LEU A 129 -23.71 -13.71 -25.51
N LYS A 130 -23.25 -14.81 -26.11
CA LYS A 130 -23.17 -14.98 -27.56
C LYS A 130 -24.60 -15.19 -28.09
N ARG A 131 -24.97 -14.48 -29.15
CA ARG A 131 -26.30 -14.54 -29.77
C ARG A 131 -26.20 -14.85 -31.25
N LYS A 132 -27.15 -15.65 -31.77
CA LYS A 132 -27.17 -16.06 -33.17
C LYS A 132 -27.37 -14.87 -34.10
N GLY A 133 -26.65 -14.89 -35.23
CA GLY A 133 -26.87 -13.99 -36.37
C GLY A 133 -26.35 -12.56 -36.20
N ASN A 134 -25.37 -12.33 -35.31
CA ASN A 134 -24.76 -11.01 -35.07
C ASN A 134 -25.75 -9.88 -34.66
N LYS A 135 -26.97 -10.25 -34.24
CA LYS A 135 -28.00 -9.33 -33.76
C LYS A 135 -28.00 -9.32 -32.23
N LEU A 136 -27.97 -8.12 -31.62
CA LEU A 136 -28.05 -7.96 -30.16
C LEU A 136 -29.31 -8.57 -29.53
N THR A 137 -30.37 -8.79 -30.31
CA THR A 137 -31.65 -9.34 -29.88
C THR A 137 -31.88 -10.81 -30.27
N GLY A 138 -30.91 -11.45 -30.95
CA GLY A 138 -31.04 -12.84 -31.38
C GLY A 138 -31.09 -13.84 -30.21
N PRO A 139 -31.56 -15.09 -30.43
CA PRO A 139 -31.55 -16.12 -29.40
C PRO A 139 -30.12 -16.42 -28.93
N VAL A 140 -29.98 -16.72 -27.64
CA VAL A 140 -28.69 -17.04 -27.02
C VAL A 140 -28.17 -18.35 -27.59
N GLU A 141 -26.91 -18.36 -28.02
CA GLU A 141 -26.24 -19.59 -28.43
C GLU A 141 -25.93 -20.45 -27.21
N LYS A 142 -26.17 -21.75 -27.34
CA LYS A 142 -25.92 -22.75 -26.31
C LYS A 142 -24.84 -23.71 -26.80
N ASP A 143 -24.03 -24.22 -25.89
CA ASP A 143 -23.04 -25.26 -26.16
C ASP A 143 -23.68 -26.65 -26.27
N GLU A 144 -22.85 -27.67 -26.44
CA GLU A 144 -23.27 -29.08 -26.58
C GLU A 144 -24.00 -29.61 -25.34
N ASN A 145 -23.83 -28.98 -24.18
CA ASN A 145 -24.49 -29.33 -22.92
C ASN A 145 -25.75 -28.50 -22.65
N GLY A 146 -26.12 -27.59 -23.57
CA GLY A 146 -27.28 -26.71 -23.43
C GLY A 146 -27.04 -25.45 -22.61
N GLU A 147 -25.78 -25.17 -22.24
CA GLU A 147 -25.40 -24.01 -21.42
C GLU A 147 -25.12 -22.77 -22.30
N PRO A 148 -25.47 -21.55 -21.85
CA PRO A 148 -25.26 -20.32 -22.62
C PRO A 148 -23.79 -20.02 -22.91
N ILE A 149 -23.43 -19.89 -24.19
CA ILE A 149 -22.08 -19.50 -24.61
C ILE A 149 -21.85 -18.02 -24.31
N ARG A 150 -20.68 -17.70 -23.73
CA ARG A 150 -20.26 -16.34 -23.43
C ARG A 150 -19.02 -15.93 -24.22
N ILE A 151 -19.01 -14.69 -24.66
CA ILE A 151 -17.81 -14.00 -25.16
C ILE A 151 -17.22 -13.29 -23.94
N PRO A 152 -16.03 -13.68 -23.46
CA PRO A 152 -15.44 -13.09 -22.25
C PRO A 152 -15.10 -11.61 -22.47
N GLY A 153 -15.12 -10.84 -21.38
CA GLY A 153 -14.66 -9.46 -21.41
C GLY A 153 -13.14 -9.35 -21.34
N TYR A 154 -12.65 -8.11 -21.37
CA TYR A 154 -11.22 -7.81 -21.45
C TYR A 154 -10.43 -8.19 -20.19
N PHE A 155 -10.99 -7.93 -19.00
CA PHE A 155 -10.31 -8.17 -17.73
C PHE A 155 -10.74 -9.47 -17.08
N LYS A 156 -9.80 -10.13 -16.42
CA LYS A 156 -10.07 -11.18 -15.42
C LYS A 156 -10.39 -10.54 -14.08
N ASN A 157 -11.08 -11.24 -13.18
CA ASN A 157 -11.31 -10.77 -11.80
C ASN A 157 -12.00 -9.39 -11.73
N LEU A 158 -12.79 -9.06 -12.75
CA LEU A 158 -13.55 -7.81 -12.83
C LEU A 158 -15.03 -8.15 -12.97
N LYS A 159 -15.82 -7.71 -12.02
CA LYS A 159 -17.29 -7.72 -12.12
C LYS A 159 -17.75 -6.30 -12.39
N GLY A 160 -18.78 -6.14 -13.22
CA GLY A 160 -19.24 -4.82 -13.62
C GLY A 160 -20.70 -4.78 -14.06
N ILE A 161 -21.39 -3.70 -13.73
CA ILE A 161 -22.77 -3.43 -14.13
C ILE A 161 -22.99 -1.93 -14.36
N GLY A 162 -23.77 -1.59 -15.38
CA GLY A 162 -24.21 -0.22 -15.62
C GLY A 162 -25.50 0.08 -14.88
N TRP A 163 -25.57 1.23 -14.22
CA TRP A 163 -26.75 1.66 -13.46
C TRP A 163 -26.92 3.18 -13.53
N PHE A 164 -28.05 3.70 -13.05
CA PHE A 164 -28.37 5.13 -13.07
C PHE A 164 -28.47 5.65 -11.63
N ILE A 165 -27.75 6.73 -11.35
CA ILE A 165 -27.84 7.43 -10.06
C ILE A 165 -28.78 8.60 -10.22
N LYS A 166 -29.92 8.52 -9.54
CA LYS A 166 -30.95 9.55 -9.58
C LYS A 166 -30.46 10.88 -9.00
N ASP A 167 -29.72 10.83 -7.90
CA ASP A 167 -29.28 12.03 -7.15
C ASP A 167 -28.33 12.93 -7.98
N TYR A 168 -27.54 12.33 -8.87
CA TYR A 168 -26.62 13.04 -9.75
C TYR A 168 -27.12 13.15 -11.20
N GLY A 169 -28.21 12.46 -11.54
CA GLY A 169 -28.78 12.48 -12.89
C GLY A 169 -27.87 11.84 -13.96
N ILE A 170 -26.97 10.94 -13.59
CA ILE A 170 -25.99 10.29 -14.49
C ILE A 170 -26.05 8.77 -14.43
N ALA A 171 -25.57 8.11 -15.47
CA ALA A 171 -25.27 6.70 -15.45
C ALA A 171 -23.83 6.45 -15.00
N GLN A 172 -23.64 5.39 -14.23
CA GLN A 172 -22.35 4.90 -13.80
C GLN A 172 -22.12 3.46 -14.26
N ILE A 173 -20.85 3.08 -14.33
CA ILE A 173 -20.47 1.68 -14.33
C ILE A 173 -19.89 1.36 -12.96
N SER A 174 -20.58 0.51 -12.19
CA SER A 174 -20.09 0.00 -10.93
C SER A 174 -19.24 -1.24 -11.17
N TYR A 175 -17.98 -1.19 -10.76
CA TYR A 175 -17.04 -2.29 -10.83
C TYR A 175 -16.66 -2.81 -9.46
N ASN A 176 -16.47 -4.13 -9.37
CA ASN A 176 -15.79 -4.77 -8.27
C ASN A 176 -14.50 -5.40 -8.81
N LEU A 177 -13.36 -4.86 -8.38
CA LEU A 177 -12.03 -5.39 -8.67
C LEU A 177 -11.71 -6.41 -7.58
N THR A 178 -11.85 -7.70 -7.89
CA THR A 178 -11.68 -8.78 -6.90
C THR A 178 -10.22 -9.20 -6.75
N ASN A 179 -9.34 -8.77 -7.67
CA ASN A 179 -7.90 -8.96 -7.56
C ASN A 179 -7.17 -7.78 -8.23
N ILE A 180 -6.68 -6.86 -7.41
CA ILE A 180 -6.02 -5.62 -7.85
C ILE A 180 -4.64 -5.84 -8.47
N GLN A 181 -3.99 -6.97 -8.23
CA GLN A 181 -2.69 -7.31 -8.82
C GLN A 181 -2.83 -7.68 -10.30
N THR A 182 -3.85 -8.47 -10.64
CA THR A 182 -4.13 -8.91 -12.01
C THR A 182 -4.93 -7.88 -12.81
N THR A 183 -5.80 -7.13 -12.14
CA THR A 183 -6.63 -6.09 -12.76
C THR A 183 -6.48 -4.77 -11.98
N PRO A 184 -5.44 -3.97 -12.27
CA PRO A 184 -5.19 -2.72 -11.59
C PRO A 184 -6.24 -1.64 -11.89
N LEU A 185 -6.53 -0.80 -10.90
CA LEU A 185 -7.57 0.23 -10.97
C LEU A 185 -7.38 1.20 -12.15
N HIS A 186 -6.16 1.71 -12.35
CA HIS A 186 -5.86 2.65 -13.42
C HIS A 186 -6.05 2.05 -14.82
N LYS A 187 -5.83 0.74 -14.99
CA LYS A 187 -6.09 0.03 -16.27
C LYS A 187 -7.58 -0.10 -16.54
N VAL A 188 -8.38 -0.40 -15.51
CA VAL A 188 -9.84 -0.46 -15.64
C VAL A 188 -10.39 0.91 -16.03
N PHE A 189 -9.90 1.99 -15.42
CA PHE A 189 -10.28 3.36 -15.77
C PHE A 189 -9.96 3.68 -17.23
N GLU A 190 -8.69 3.54 -17.64
CA GLU A 190 -8.29 3.87 -19.02
C GLU A 190 -9.04 3.05 -20.07
N LYS A 191 -9.22 1.74 -19.81
CA LYS A 191 -9.94 0.90 -20.76
C LYS A 191 -11.43 1.25 -20.80
N THR A 192 -12.00 1.70 -19.69
CA THR A 192 -13.37 2.24 -19.67
C THR A 192 -13.47 3.51 -20.50
N CYS A 193 -12.54 4.45 -20.36
CA CYS A 193 -12.46 5.64 -21.21
C CYS A 193 -12.40 5.27 -22.70
N GLU A 194 -11.47 4.39 -23.09
CA GLU A 194 -11.33 3.93 -24.48
C GLU A 194 -12.63 3.32 -25.04
N ARG A 195 -13.33 2.51 -24.24
CA ARG A 195 -14.59 1.86 -24.65
C ARG A 195 -15.78 2.82 -24.66
N ALA A 196 -15.76 3.86 -23.84
CA ALA A 196 -16.75 4.92 -23.81
C ALA A 196 -16.58 5.84 -25.03
N ASP A 197 -15.35 6.25 -25.34
CA ASP A 197 -15.03 7.13 -26.47
C ASP A 197 -15.43 6.51 -27.80
N LYS A 198 -15.17 5.21 -27.98
CA LYS A 198 -15.63 4.42 -29.14
C LYS A 198 -17.15 4.43 -29.34
N ARG A 199 -17.91 4.88 -28.35
CA ARG A 199 -19.39 4.97 -28.35
C ARG A 199 -19.91 6.41 -28.27
N GLY A 200 -19.03 7.40 -28.36
CA GLY A 200 -19.34 8.82 -28.21
C GLY A 200 -19.78 9.20 -26.81
N ILE A 201 -19.34 8.46 -25.79
CA ILE A 201 -19.64 8.71 -24.37
C ILE A 201 -18.35 9.15 -23.70
N ARG A 202 -18.44 10.19 -22.87
CA ARG A 202 -17.30 10.69 -22.11
C ARG A 202 -17.38 10.17 -20.67
N VAL A 203 -16.26 9.66 -20.17
CA VAL A 203 -16.05 9.44 -18.74
C VAL A 203 -15.79 10.79 -18.07
N THR A 204 -16.56 11.16 -17.04
CA THR A 204 -16.43 12.46 -16.37
C THR A 204 -15.58 12.40 -15.11
N GLY A 205 -15.49 11.23 -14.48
CA GLY A 205 -14.76 11.00 -13.25
C GLY A 205 -15.02 9.59 -12.74
N SER A 206 -14.71 9.35 -11.48
CA SER A 206 -14.94 8.08 -10.83
C SER A 206 -15.12 8.25 -9.32
N GLU A 207 -15.45 7.17 -8.63
CA GLU A 207 -15.67 7.16 -7.20
C GLU A 207 -15.20 5.83 -6.63
N LEU A 208 -14.50 5.88 -5.50
CA LEU A 208 -14.20 4.72 -4.67
C LEU A 208 -15.27 4.59 -3.60
N VAL A 209 -15.86 3.40 -3.49
CA VAL A 209 -16.88 3.09 -2.47
C VAL A 209 -16.21 2.37 -1.31
N GLY A 210 -16.13 3.03 -0.16
CA GLY A 210 -15.46 2.51 1.03
C GLY A 210 -13.94 2.74 1.01
N LEU A 211 -13.22 1.90 1.75
CA LEU A 211 -11.76 2.00 1.90
C LEU A 211 -11.01 1.42 0.70
N VAL A 212 -9.82 1.95 0.43
CA VAL A 212 -8.90 1.48 -0.59
C VAL A 212 -7.49 1.31 0.00
N PRO A 213 -6.71 0.29 -0.40
CA PRO A 213 -5.30 0.21 -0.01
C PRO A 213 -4.50 1.34 -0.67
N LYS A 214 -3.60 1.98 0.08
CA LYS A 214 -2.71 3.05 -0.38
C LYS A 214 -1.98 2.65 -1.66
N GLN A 215 -1.51 1.41 -1.73
CA GLN A 215 -0.77 0.89 -2.89
C GLN A 215 -1.56 1.01 -4.20
N VAL A 216 -2.90 0.87 -4.19
CA VAL A 216 -3.73 0.99 -5.40
C VAL A 216 -3.67 2.40 -5.97
N LEU A 217 -3.69 3.42 -5.10
CA LEU A 217 -3.57 4.83 -5.49
C LEU A 217 -2.13 5.16 -5.89
N MET A 218 -1.14 4.60 -5.19
CA MET A 218 0.28 4.74 -5.55
C MET A 218 0.55 4.19 -6.96
N ASP A 219 0.08 2.98 -7.26
CA ASP A 219 0.24 2.35 -8.58
C ASP A 219 -0.43 3.16 -9.68
N ALA A 220 -1.63 3.68 -9.40
CA ALA A 220 -2.34 4.55 -10.33
C ALA A 220 -1.60 5.87 -10.59
N GLY A 221 -1.12 6.54 -9.54
CA GLY A 221 -0.38 7.79 -9.64
C GLY A 221 0.94 7.62 -10.41
N ILE A 222 1.72 6.58 -10.06
CA ILE A 222 2.96 6.22 -10.77
C ILE A 222 2.67 5.94 -12.24
N TYR A 223 1.61 5.18 -12.54
CA TYR A 223 1.23 4.87 -13.91
C TYR A 223 0.97 6.13 -14.74
N PHE A 224 0.19 7.06 -14.21
CA PHE A 224 -0.15 8.30 -14.93
C PHE A 224 1.01 9.29 -14.98
N LEU A 225 1.88 9.36 -13.96
CA LEU A 225 3.12 10.13 -14.02
C LEU A 225 4.03 9.66 -15.15
N LYS A 226 4.24 8.34 -15.26
CA LYS A 226 5.02 7.77 -16.38
C LYS A 226 4.39 8.07 -17.74
N LYS A 227 3.07 7.97 -17.85
CA LYS A 227 2.35 8.34 -19.09
C LYS A 227 2.55 9.81 -19.46
N GLN A 228 2.71 10.68 -18.48
CA GLN A 228 3.01 12.11 -18.66
C GLN A 228 4.52 12.39 -18.85
N GLN A 229 5.38 11.37 -18.86
CA GLN A 229 6.84 11.52 -18.86
C GLN A 229 7.33 12.38 -17.69
N ARG A 230 6.77 12.13 -16.51
CA ARG A 230 7.11 12.85 -15.28
C ARG A 230 7.77 11.93 -14.27
N SER A 231 8.68 12.53 -13.50
CA SER A 231 9.38 11.84 -12.42
C SER A 231 8.40 11.24 -11.41
N ILE A 232 8.73 10.03 -10.95
CA ILE A 232 8.03 9.32 -9.88
C ILE A 232 8.74 9.47 -8.53
N ALA A 233 9.81 10.28 -8.47
CA ALA A 233 10.54 10.61 -7.26
C ALA A 233 9.82 11.70 -6.44
N LEU A 234 8.59 11.40 -6.02
CA LEU A 234 7.69 12.36 -5.37
C LEU A 234 7.20 11.80 -4.03
N PRO A 235 6.85 12.66 -3.05
CA PRO A 235 6.17 12.24 -1.83
C PRO A 235 4.88 11.45 -2.14
N ASP A 236 4.52 10.50 -1.27
CA ASP A 236 3.35 9.64 -1.49
C ASP A 236 2.07 10.46 -1.68
N ALA A 237 1.90 11.51 -0.86
CA ALA A 237 0.76 12.42 -0.95
C ALA A 237 0.63 13.04 -2.34
N GLU A 238 1.75 13.39 -3.00
CA GLU A 238 1.74 13.98 -4.34
C GLU A 238 1.40 12.93 -5.41
N ILE A 239 1.93 11.70 -5.29
CA ILE A 239 1.58 10.59 -6.20
C ILE A 239 0.09 10.27 -6.09
N ILE A 240 -0.43 10.18 -4.86
CA ILE A 240 -1.84 9.94 -4.57
C ILE A 240 -2.71 11.09 -5.11
N ARG A 241 -2.28 12.34 -4.94
CA ARG A 241 -2.96 13.52 -5.51
C ARG A 241 -3.08 13.41 -7.03
N ILE A 242 -2.04 12.97 -7.73
CA ILE A 242 -2.08 12.74 -9.18
C ILE A 242 -3.06 11.62 -9.54
N ALA A 243 -3.09 10.53 -8.76
CA ALA A 243 -4.07 9.46 -8.95
C ALA A 243 -5.51 10.00 -8.82
N ILE A 244 -5.82 10.70 -7.73
CA ILE A 244 -7.14 11.31 -7.46
C ILE A 244 -7.56 12.20 -8.63
N LYS A 245 -6.70 13.13 -9.05
CA LYS A 245 -7.01 14.07 -10.13
C LYS A 245 -7.16 13.39 -11.49
N THR A 246 -6.33 12.39 -11.80
CA THR A 246 -6.38 11.75 -13.13
C THR A 246 -7.57 10.81 -13.26
N LEU A 247 -7.92 10.11 -12.19
CA LEU A 247 -9.09 9.23 -12.13
C LEU A 247 -10.40 10.01 -11.92
N GLY A 248 -10.30 11.28 -11.50
CA GLY A 248 -11.45 12.10 -11.13
C GLY A 248 -12.21 11.51 -9.94
N LEU A 249 -11.48 11.00 -8.94
CA LEU A 249 -12.06 10.38 -7.74
C LEU A 249 -12.88 11.37 -6.89
N ASP A 250 -12.69 12.66 -7.12
CA ASP A 250 -13.31 13.76 -6.42
C ASP A 250 -14.43 14.45 -7.23
N GLU A 251 -14.93 13.81 -8.31
CA GLU A 251 -15.90 14.47 -9.23
C GLU A 251 -17.30 14.61 -8.64
N LEU A 252 -17.81 13.61 -7.91
CA LEU A 252 -19.14 13.68 -7.26
C LEU A 252 -19.09 14.17 -5.82
N LYS A 253 -18.00 13.85 -5.11
CA LYS A 253 -17.78 14.17 -3.70
C LYS A 253 -16.28 14.34 -3.47
N THR A 254 -15.90 15.17 -2.52
CA THR A 254 -14.49 15.32 -2.12
C THR A 254 -13.90 13.97 -1.72
N PHE A 255 -12.72 13.66 -2.26
CA PHE A 255 -11.93 12.53 -1.82
C PHE A 255 -11.06 12.95 -0.63
N VAL A 256 -11.26 12.31 0.53
CA VAL A 256 -10.50 12.59 1.77
C VAL A 256 -9.59 11.39 2.05
N PRO A 257 -8.28 11.49 1.74
CA PRO A 257 -7.35 10.36 1.87
C PRO A 257 -7.36 9.71 3.25
N GLU A 258 -7.43 10.50 4.31
CA GLU A 258 -7.38 10.06 5.71
C GLU A 258 -8.61 9.21 6.10
N GLU A 259 -9.74 9.40 5.42
CA GLU A 259 -10.98 8.66 5.66
C GLU A 259 -11.16 7.46 4.72
N GLN A 260 -10.38 7.40 3.63
CA GLN A 260 -10.59 6.44 2.54
C GLN A 260 -9.39 5.51 2.30
N ILE A 261 -8.20 5.85 2.77
CA ILE A 261 -7.02 4.99 2.67
C ILE A 261 -6.95 4.09 3.90
N LEU A 262 -6.89 2.78 3.66
CA LEU A 262 -6.88 1.75 4.71
C LEU A 262 -5.73 1.94 5.72
N GLU A 263 -4.52 2.18 5.21
CA GLU A 263 -3.31 2.27 6.01
C GLU A 263 -3.34 3.45 6.98
N SER A 264 -4.09 4.51 6.68
CA SER A 264 -4.31 5.65 7.60
C SER A 264 -5.01 5.25 8.90
N PHE A 265 -5.69 4.10 8.94
CA PHE A 265 -6.31 3.56 10.16
C PHE A 265 -5.41 2.55 10.90
N LEU A 266 -4.25 2.21 10.33
CA LEU A 266 -3.31 1.23 10.87
C LEU A 266 -2.03 1.88 11.39
N GLU A 267 -1.71 3.08 10.93
CA GLU A 267 -0.59 3.86 11.42
C GLU A 267 -0.79 4.12 12.92
N THR A 268 0.13 3.62 13.74
CA THR A 268 0.21 3.96 15.16
C THR A 268 0.93 5.29 15.30
N ASP A 269 0.41 6.18 16.15
CA ASP A 269 0.96 7.51 16.50
C ASP A 269 2.32 7.42 17.25
N ASP A 270 3.21 6.50 16.86
CA ASP A 270 4.51 6.32 17.51
C ASP A 270 5.59 7.27 16.96
N SER A 271 5.24 8.13 16.00
CA SER A 271 6.13 9.15 15.42
C SER A 271 6.01 10.44 16.24
N GLU A 272 7.04 10.80 17.00
CA GLU A 272 7.00 11.98 17.89
C GLU A 272 7.90 13.10 17.37
N LEU A 273 9.06 12.75 16.81
CA LEU A 273 10.09 13.73 16.44
C LEU A 273 9.90 14.25 15.01
N ILE A 274 9.57 13.37 14.05
CA ILE A 274 9.45 13.77 12.64
C ILE A 274 8.22 14.63 12.35
N ASP A 275 7.22 14.60 13.23
CA ASP A 275 6.01 15.43 13.11
C ASP A 275 6.19 16.82 13.73
N MET A 276 7.30 17.05 14.43
CA MET A 276 7.66 18.39 14.90
C MET A 276 8.00 19.31 13.73
N ASN A 277 7.59 20.58 13.84
CA ASN A 277 8.13 21.60 12.95
C ASN A 277 9.63 21.83 13.25
N LEU A 278 10.36 22.39 12.28
CA LEU A 278 11.81 22.60 12.37
C LEU A 278 12.26 23.38 13.62
N ARG A 279 11.45 24.36 14.06
CA ARG A 279 11.74 25.16 15.24
C ARG A 279 11.61 24.32 16.50
N ALA A 280 10.52 23.57 16.63
CA ALA A 280 10.27 22.69 17.76
C ALA A 280 11.34 21.59 17.84
N PHE A 281 11.63 20.90 16.73
CA PHE A 281 12.68 19.88 16.68
C PHE A 281 14.04 20.45 17.11
N SER A 282 14.39 21.65 16.65
CA SER A 282 15.63 22.33 17.04
C SER A 282 15.68 22.69 18.52
N PHE A 283 14.58 23.16 19.11
CA PHE A 283 14.52 23.49 20.54
C PHE A 283 14.51 22.24 21.42
N GLU A 284 13.80 21.20 21.01
CA GLU A 284 13.78 19.91 21.70
C GLU A 284 15.18 19.29 21.72
N THR A 285 15.92 19.33 20.60
CA THR A 285 17.33 18.89 20.51
C THR A 285 18.24 19.64 21.50
N ALA A 286 17.95 20.92 21.77
CA ALA A 286 18.74 21.75 22.68
C ALA A 286 18.29 21.66 24.14
N SER A 287 17.24 20.89 24.44
CA SER A 287 16.67 20.76 25.78
C SER A 287 17.46 19.79 26.67
N GLU A 288 16.99 19.60 27.91
CA GLU A 288 17.50 18.55 28.82
C GLU A 288 16.92 17.15 28.50
N SER A 289 16.10 17.03 27.45
CA SER A 289 15.57 15.76 26.98
C SER A 289 16.70 14.87 26.42
N PRO A 290 16.69 13.55 26.72
CA PRO A 290 17.70 12.64 26.19
C PRO A 290 17.54 12.34 24.68
N ALA A 291 16.41 12.72 24.08
CA ALA A 291 16.14 12.59 22.66
C ALA A 291 15.35 13.81 22.13
N PRO A 292 15.59 14.30 20.91
CA PRO A 292 16.47 13.74 19.88
C PRO A 292 17.95 13.98 20.21
N GLY A 293 18.75 12.90 20.10
CA GLY A 293 20.20 12.93 20.34
C GLY A 293 21.00 12.97 19.03
N GLY A 294 22.32 12.77 19.15
CA GLY A 294 23.22 12.75 17.98
C GLY A 294 22.88 11.70 16.92
N GLY A 295 22.26 10.57 17.32
CA GLY A 295 21.78 9.53 16.39
C GLY A 295 20.59 10.02 15.55
N SER A 296 19.54 10.53 16.20
CA SER A 296 18.40 11.19 15.55
C SER A 296 18.85 12.32 14.61
N ILE A 297 19.78 13.19 15.03
CA ILE A 297 20.31 14.27 14.18
C ILE A 297 21.09 13.71 12.99
N ALA A 298 21.91 12.69 13.18
CA ALA A 298 22.63 12.05 12.07
C ALA A 298 21.66 11.46 11.03
N ALA A 299 20.60 10.78 11.49
CA ALA A 299 19.55 10.26 10.61
C ALA A 299 18.85 11.38 9.83
N TYR A 300 18.47 12.47 10.51
CA TYR A 300 17.81 13.61 9.88
C TYR A 300 18.71 14.34 8.87
N CYS A 301 19.99 14.55 9.17
CA CYS A 301 20.97 15.05 8.20
C CYS A 301 21.03 14.18 6.96
N GLY A 302 21.01 12.85 7.12
CA GLY A 302 20.96 11.93 5.98
C GLY A 302 19.69 12.09 5.16
N ALA A 303 18.54 12.26 5.82
CA ALA A 303 17.26 12.50 5.14
C ALA A 303 17.29 13.80 4.32
N LEU A 304 17.87 14.88 4.86
CA LEU A 304 18.06 16.14 4.13
C LEU A 304 18.98 15.96 2.91
N GLY A 305 20.08 15.22 3.06
CA GLY A 305 20.96 14.90 1.94
C GLY A 305 20.23 14.15 0.82
N ALA A 306 19.47 13.11 1.17
CA ALA A 306 18.65 12.37 0.21
C ALA A 306 17.54 13.23 -0.43
N ALA A 307 16.96 14.17 0.32
CA ALA A 307 15.98 15.12 -0.19
C ALA A 307 16.58 16.08 -1.25
N LEU A 308 17.79 16.58 -1.02
CA LEU A 308 18.49 17.45 -1.98
C LEU A 308 18.81 16.73 -3.29
N VAL A 309 19.21 15.45 -3.23
CA VAL A 309 19.41 14.63 -4.44
C VAL A 309 18.09 14.42 -5.18
N THR A 310 17.01 14.11 -4.44
CA THR A 310 15.67 13.95 -5.01
C THR A 310 15.21 15.24 -5.71
N MET A 311 15.46 16.39 -5.09
CA MET A 311 15.17 17.71 -5.67
C MET A 311 15.98 17.94 -6.95
N SER A 312 17.30 17.74 -6.91
CA SER A 312 18.18 17.90 -8.08
C SER A 312 17.76 16.99 -9.24
N ALA A 313 17.40 15.74 -8.94
CA ALA A 313 16.87 14.79 -9.91
C ALA A 313 15.55 15.27 -10.53
N ASN A 314 14.60 15.75 -9.73
CA ASN A 314 13.33 16.28 -10.22
C ASN A 314 13.49 17.57 -11.06
N LEU A 315 14.40 18.45 -10.67
CA LEU A 315 14.75 19.65 -11.45
C LEU A 315 15.36 19.26 -12.80
N SER A 316 16.18 18.20 -12.83
CA SER A 316 16.81 17.70 -14.06
C SER A 316 15.79 17.02 -14.99
N ALA A 317 14.90 16.19 -14.43
CA ALA A 317 13.87 15.48 -15.19
C ALA A 317 12.86 16.39 -15.92
N HIS A 318 12.72 17.64 -15.47
CA HIS A 318 11.80 18.63 -16.03
C HIS A 318 12.50 19.83 -16.68
N LYS A 319 13.82 19.74 -16.89
CA LYS A 319 14.59 20.79 -17.53
C LYS A 319 14.62 20.55 -19.04
N ARG A 320 14.13 21.54 -19.82
CA ARG A 320 14.26 21.54 -21.28
C ARG A 320 15.71 21.31 -21.70
N GLY A 321 15.94 20.29 -22.54
CA GLY A 321 17.27 19.86 -22.98
C GLY A 321 17.84 18.67 -22.19
N TRP A 322 17.21 18.31 -21.07
CA TRP A 322 17.48 17.14 -20.24
C TRP A 322 16.24 16.25 -20.07
N ASP A 323 15.08 16.70 -20.55
CA ASP A 323 13.77 16.06 -20.43
C ASP A 323 13.66 14.74 -21.20
N ASP A 324 14.48 14.53 -22.23
CA ASP A 324 14.60 13.23 -22.90
C ASP A 324 15.18 12.13 -21.97
N GLN A 325 15.86 12.52 -20.89
CA GLN A 325 16.47 11.62 -19.90
C GLN A 325 15.69 11.57 -18.58
N TRP A 326 14.42 12.00 -18.57
CA TRP A 326 13.61 12.07 -17.36
C TRP A 326 13.54 10.74 -16.60
N GLU A 327 13.58 9.58 -17.28
CA GLU A 327 13.55 8.26 -16.64
C GLU A 327 14.79 8.03 -15.78
N ILE A 328 15.98 8.38 -16.29
CA ILE A 328 17.25 8.23 -15.57
C ILE A 328 17.21 9.04 -14.28
N PHE A 329 16.83 10.32 -14.39
CA PHE A 329 16.71 11.20 -13.23
C PHE A 329 15.61 10.73 -12.27
N SER A 330 14.48 10.27 -12.80
CA SER A 330 13.37 9.75 -12.01
C SER A 330 13.79 8.51 -11.19
N ASP A 331 14.57 7.60 -11.76
CA ASP A 331 15.03 6.39 -11.06
C ASP A 331 16.09 6.73 -9.99
N LEU A 332 17.01 7.66 -10.28
CA LEU A 332 17.94 8.19 -9.28
C LEU A 332 17.19 8.83 -8.12
N GLY A 333 16.27 9.76 -8.41
CA GLY A 333 15.45 10.40 -7.39
C GLY A 333 14.58 9.41 -6.62
N ARG A 334 14.06 8.35 -7.26
CA ARG A 334 13.27 7.31 -6.59
C ARG A 334 14.09 6.54 -5.56
N SER A 335 15.35 6.22 -5.89
CA SER A 335 16.26 5.60 -4.92
C SER A 335 16.55 6.55 -3.74
N SER A 336 16.73 7.84 -4.02
CA SER A 336 17.00 8.85 -3.00
C SER A 336 15.82 9.09 -2.08
N ILE A 337 14.59 9.23 -2.59
CA ILE A 337 13.41 9.43 -1.74
C ILE A 337 13.09 8.19 -0.89
N ALA A 338 13.43 6.99 -1.37
CA ALA A 338 13.33 5.77 -0.56
C ALA A 338 14.29 5.82 0.64
N ASN A 339 15.54 6.24 0.42
CA ASN A 339 16.51 6.46 1.51
C ASN A 339 16.04 7.56 2.46
N GLN A 340 15.50 8.67 1.92
CA GLN A 340 14.95 9.77 2.72
C GLN A 340 13.87 9.27 3.68
N LYS A 341 12.85 8.56 3.18
CA LYS A 341 11.76 8.02 4.02
C LYS A 341 12.28 7.07 5.09
N LYS A 342 13.21 6.20 4.72
CA LYS A 342 13.82 5.27 5.66
C LYS A 342 14.62 6.00 6.75
N LEU A 343 15.35 7.05 6.40
CA LEU A 343 16.11 7.86 7.35
C LEU A 343 15.19 8.66 8.28
N LEU A 344 14.05 9.18 7.80
CA LEU A 344 13.04 9.80 8.66
C LEU A 344 12.53 8.81 9.71
N ILE A 345 12.14 7.60 9.31
CA ILE A 345 11.73 6.54 10.25
C ILE A 345 12.83 6.24 11.29
N LEU A 346 14.10 6.32 10.89
CA LEU A 346 15.22 6.08 11.79
C LEU A 346 15.45 7.20 12.82
N VAL A 347 14.93 8.41 12.60
CA VAL A 347 14.98 9.51 13.59
C VAL A 347 14.23 9.12 14.86
N ASP A 348 12.98 8.67 14.72
CA ASP A 348 12.17 8.22 15.85
C ASP A 348 12.68 6.90 16.42
N LYS A 349 13.10 5.94 15.57
CA LYS A 349 13.64 4.67 16.06
C LYS A 349 14.89 4.82 16.91
N ASP A 350 15.72 5.85 16.65
CA ASP A 350 16.87 6.15 17.49
C ASP A 350 16.42 6.54 18.90
N ALA A 351 15.47 7.48 19.01
CA ALA A 351 14.89 7.91 20.28
C ALA A 351 14.18 6.75 21.02
N GLN A 352 13.39 5.96 20.30
CA GLN A 352 12.71 4.78 20.85
C GLN A 352 13.71 3.73 21.36
N SER A 353 14.83 3.52 20.66
CA SER A 353 15.85 2.56 21.09
C SER A 353 16.52 2.95 22.41
N PHE A 354 16.69 4.25 22.65
CA PHE A 354 17.15 4.77 23.95
C PHE A 354 16.13 4.47 25.05
N ASN A 355 14.84 4.69 24.77
CA ASN A 355 13.76 4.39 25.73
C ASN A 355 13.73 2.91 26.12
N LEU A 356 14.00 2.00 25.17
CA LEU A 356 14.11 0.56 25.46
C LEU A 356 15.26 0.25 26.43
N ILE A 357 16.42 0.90 26.26
CA ILE A 357 17.55 0.74 27.19
C ILE A 357 17.16 1.23 28.58
N MET A 358 16.53 2.41 28.69
CA MET A 358 16.07 2.96 29.97
C MET A 358 15.04 2.06 30.65
N ALA A 359 14.09 1.51 29.89
CA ALA A 359 13.12 0.54 30.40
C ALA A 359 13.81 -0.72 30.94
N ALA A 360 14.80 -1.26 30.23
CA ALA A 360 15.58 -2.41 30.69
C ALA A 360 16.36 -2.11 31.99
N PHE A 361 16.92 -0.91 32.13
CA PHE A 361 17.62 -0.51 33.35
C PHE A 361 16.70 -0.42 34.58
N LYS A 362 15.42 -0.10 34.39
CA LYS A 362 14.38 0.00 35.44
C LYS A 362 13.86 -1.36 35.93
N LEU A 363 14.18 -2.46 35.25
CA LEU A 363 13.75 -3.79 35.70
C LEU A 363 14.29 -4.11 37.12
N PRO A 364 13.55 -4.92 37.90
CA PRO A 364 13.97 -5.36 39.23
C PRO A 364 15.35 -6.04 39.24
N LYS A 365 16.02 -6.02 40.40
CA LYS A 365 17.38 -6.55 40.57
C LYS A 365 17.64 -7.16 41.96
N ASN A 366 16.58 -7.53 42.66
CA ASN A 366 16.65 -7.99 44.05
C ASN A 366 16.98 -9.48 44.13
N THR A 367 16.48 -10.28 43.19
CA THR A 367 16.78 -11.73 43.10
C THR A 367 17.77 -12.03 41.98
N ASP A 368 18.42 -13.20 42.01
CA ASP A 368 19.34 -13.62 40.94
C ASP A 368 18.63 -13.88 39.61
N GLU A 369 17.38 -14.34 39.66
CA GLU A 369 16.52 -14.48 38.47
C GLU A 369 16.18 -13.11 37.87
N GLU A 370 15.81 -12.13 38.70
CA GLU A 370 15.57 -10.75 38.26
C GLU A 370 16.83 -10.11 37.66
N LYS A 371 18.00 -10.30 38.28
CA LYS A 371 19.28 -9.81 37.73
C LYS A 371 19.57 -10.41 36.36
N LYS A 372 19.30 -11.71 36.17
CA LYS A 372 19.50 -12.39 34.89
C LYS A 372 18.58 -11.84 33.80
N ILE A 373 17.26 -11.77 34.08
CA ILE A 373 16.27 -11.21 33.15
C ILE A 373 16.62 -9.77 32.78
N ARG A 374 17.00 -8.97 33.78
CA ARG A 374 17.44 -7.58 33.59
C ARG A 374 18.68 -7.49 32.71
N SER A 375 19.69 -8.33 32.94
CA SER A 375 20.91 -8.35 32.13
C SER A 375 20.60 -8.71 30.67
N GLU A 376 19.79 -9.75 30.45
CA GLU A 376 19.37 -10.18 29.11
C GLU A 376 18.58 -9.07 28.39
N ALA A 377 17.67 -8.39 29.08
CA ALA A 377 16.92 -7.26 28.54
C ALA A 377 17.83 -6.07 28.18
N ILE A 378 18.81 -5.74 29.02
CA ILE A 378 19.80 -4.68 28.72
C ILE A 378 20.61 -5.06 27.48
N GLN A 379 21.14 -6.28 27.41
CA GLN A 379 21.92 -6.73 26.24
C GLN A 379 21.08 -6.73 24.96
N ALA A 380 19.81 -7.15 25.01
CA ALA A 380 18.90 -7.11 23.87
C ALA A 380 18.61 -5.65 23.43
N ALA A 381 18.34 -4.75 24.36
CA ALA A 381 18.10 -3.34 24.08
C ALA A 381 19.36 -2.64 23.53
N THR A 382 20.53 -2.90 24.12
CA THR A 382 21.82 -2.39 23.62
C THR A 382 22.11 -2.88 22.20
N LYS A 383 21.84 -4.15 21.90
CA LYS A 383 21.98 -4.67 20.54
C LYS A 383 21.09 -3.91 19.57
N LYS A 384 19.83 -3.62 19.94
CA LYS A 384 18.93 -2.82 19.12
C LYS A 384 19.45 -1.39 18.90
N ALA A 385 19.97 -0.75 19.95
CA ALA A 385 20.59 0.58 19.87
C ALA A 385 21.92 0.62 19.09
N ILE A 386 22.52 -0.53 18.77
CA ILE A 386 23.65 -0.65 17.82
C ILE A 386 23.13 -0.82 16.39
N GLU A 387 22.07 -1.61 16.21
CA GLU A 387 21.48 -1.89 14.91
C GLU A 387 20.87 -0.64 14.25
N ILE A 388 20.21 0.25 15.02
CA ILE A 388 19.61 1.48 14.49
C ILE A 388 20.66 2.43 13.86
N PRO A 389 21.71 2.88 14.56
CA PRO A 389 22.74 3.72 13.93
C PRO A 389 23.48 2.97 12.81
N PHE A 390 23.65 1.66 12.90
CA PHE A 390 24.20 0.89 11.78
C PHE A 390 23.30 0.97 10.53
N GLU A 391 21.99 0.90 10.70
CA GLU A 391 21.01 1.05 9.62
C GLU A 391 21.00 2.47 9.05
N VAL A 392 21.19 3.50 9.88
CA VAL A 392 21.41 4.89 9.44
C VAL A 392 22.66 4.98 8.56
N MET A 393 23.78 4.39 8.99
CA MET A 393 25.02 4.38 8.18
C MET A 393 24.79 3.72 6.82
N GLN A 394 24.15 2.54 6.79
CA GLN A 394 23.89 1.83 5.55
C GLN A 394 22.99 2.62 4.60
N THR A 395 21.93 3.24 5.14
CA THR A 395 20.95 3.97 4.34
C THR A 395 21.52 5.29 3.83
N ALA A 396 22.27 6.02 4.66
CA ALA A 396 22.95 7.24 4.23
C ALA A 396 24.06 6.94 3.22
N HIS A 397 24.83 5.86 3.43
CA HIS A 397 25.88 5.44 2.50
C HIS A 397 25.31 5.07 1.12
N ALA A 398 24.15 4.40 1.08
CA ALA A 398 23.47 4.05 -0.17
C ALA A 398 23.06 5.27 -1.01
N SER A 399 22.99 6.48 -0.42
CA SER A 399 22.70 7.71 -1.16
C SER A 399 23.88 8.21 -2.00
N PHE A 400 25.13 7.82 -1.70
CA PHE A 400 26.31 8.36 -2.40
C PHE A 400 26.35 8.03 -3.90
N GLU A 401 25.82 6.87 -4.31
CA GLU A 401 25.78 6.53 -5.74
C GLU A 401 24.91 7.53 -6.52
N ALA A 402 23.73 7.85 -6.00
CA ALA A 402 22.83 8.82 -6.61
C ALA A 402 23.39 10.24 -6.52
N ILE A 403 24.02 10.62 -5.39
CA ILE A 403 24.70 11.92 -5.23
C ILE A 403 25.76 12.09 -6.31
N LYS A 404 26.65 11.11 -6.48
CA LYS A 404 27.73 11.17 -7.45
C LYS A 404 27.21 11.28 -8.88
N LYS A 405 26.26 10.42 -9.26
CA LYS A 405 25.63 10.49 -10.59
C LYS A 405 24.98 11.86 -10.82
N MET A 406 24.26 12.41 -9.83
CA MET A 406 23.66 13.73 -9.96
C MET A 406 24.69 14.86 -10.06
N ALA A 407 25.89 14.70 -9.51
CA ALA A 407 26.99 15.65 -9.72
C ALA A 407 27.54 15.58 -11.15
N GLU A 408 27.57 14.39 -11.75
CA GLU A 408 28.13 14.15 -13.08
C GLU A 408 27.18 14.51 -14.22
N ILE A 409 25.88 14.20 -14.08
CA ILE A 409 24.90 14.32 -15.18
C ILE A 409 23.69 15.22 -14.86
N GLY A 410 23.58 15.71 -13.63
CA GLY A 410 22.46 16.54 -13.18
C GLY A 410 22.45 17.93 -13.79
N ASN A 411 21.36 18.66 -13.53
CA ASN A 411 21.24 20.07 -13.88
C ASN A 411 22.34 20.89 -13.19
N PRO A 412 23.25 21.55 -13.93
CA PRO A 412 24.36 22.32 -13.35
C PRO A 412 23.90 23.45 -12.42
N ASN A 413 22.67 23.97 -12.62
CA ASN A 413 22.12 25.02 -11.75
C ASN A 413 21.77 24.53 -10.32
N ALA A 414 21.79 23.21 -10.09
CA ALA A 414 21.57 22.59 -8.78
C ALA A 414 22.86 21.92 -8.25
N ILE A 415 24.03 22.21 -8.83
CA ILE A 415 25.29 21.54 -8.48
C ILE A 415 25.70 21.79 -7.02
N THR A 416 25.42 23.00 -6.50
CA THR A 416 25.67 23.34 -5.09
C THR A 416 24.81 22.51 -4.15
N ASP A 417 23.56 22.22 -4.52
CA ASP A 417 22.65 21.38 -3.74
C ASP A 417 23.18 19.94 -3.64
N VAL A 418 23.77 19.43 -4.73
CA VAL A 418 24.41 18.10 -4.75
C VAL A 418 25.65 18.08 -3.84
N GLY A 419 26.44 19.17 -3.82
CA GLY A 419 27.56 19.31 -2.89
C GLY A 419 27.12 19.27 -1.42
N VAL A 420 26.06 20.00 -1.07
CA VAL A 420 25.47 19.96 0.28
C VAL A 420 24.91 18.56 0.59
N ALA A 421 24.31 17.88 -0.38
CA ALA A 421 23.83 16.52 -0.19
C ALA A 421 24.95 15.55 0.20
N ALA A 422 26.14 15.66 -0.42
CA ALA A 422 27.31 14.86 -0.08
C ALA A 422 27.79 15.10 1.36
N LEU A 423 27.84 16.37 1.77
CA LEU A 423 28.22 16.77 3.13
C LEU A 423 27.23 16.23 4.18
N CYS A 424 25.93 16.33 3.89
CA CYS A 424 24.85 15.79 4.73
C CYS A 424 24.95 14.26 4.87
N ALA A 425 25.12 13.54 3.76
CA ALA A 425 25.27 12.08 3.77
C ALA A 425 26.52 11.63 4.55
N ARG A 426 27.66 12.32 4.36
CA ARG A 426 28.90 12.06 5.11
C ARG A 426 28.74 12.34 6.61
N THR A 427 28.03 13.40 6.96
CA THR A 427 27.72 13.72 8.36
C THR A 427 26.84 12.64 8.98
N ALA A 428 25.83 12.15 8.26
CA ALA A 428 24.96 11.07 8.72
C ALA A 428 25.75 9.77 8.99
N VAL A 429 26.60 9.34 8.05
CA VAL A 429 27.41 8.12 8.22
C VAL A 429 28.36 8.25 9.41
N ILE A 430 29.10 9.35 9.51
CA ILE A 430 30.08 9.52 10.59
C ILE A 430 29.39 9.73 11.94
N GLY A 431 28.33 10.53 12.00
CA GLY A 431 27.56 10.77 13.21
C GLY A 431 26.91 9.51 13.75
N ALA A 432 26.29 8.71 12.88
CA ALA A 432 25.74 7.42 13.27
C ALA A 432 26.83 6.44 13.73
N PHE A 433 28.02 6.47 13.11
CA PHE A 433 29.13 5.63 13.55
C PHE A 433 29.61 5.93 14.97
N LEU A 434 29.62 7.21 15.38
CA LEU A 434 29.96 7.59 16.74
C LEU A 434 28.94 7.01 17.75
N ASN A 435 27.65 7.09 17.43
CA ASN A 435 26.57 6.53 18.25
C ASN A 435 26.62 4.99 18.29
N LEU A 436 26.99 4.36 17.17
CA LEU A 436 27.24 2.92 17.13
C LEU A 436 28.38 2.51 18.07
N LYS A 437 29.51 3.23 18.02
CA LYS A 437 30.70 2.91 18.83
C LYS A 437 30.43 3.01 20.32
N ILE A 438 29.73 4.06 20.77
CA ILE A 438 29.44 4.23 22.20
C ILE A 438 28.55 3.10 22.72
N ASN A 439 27.55 2.66 21.95
CA ASN A 439 26.69 1.54 22.34
C ASN A 439 27.42 0.20 22.31
N CYS A 440 28.38 0.00 21.39
CA CYS A 440 29.21 -1.20 21.32
C CYS A 440 30.06 -1.44 22.59
N ASN A 441 30.40 -0.39 23.34
CA ASN A 441 31.14 -0.53 24.59
C ASN A 441 30.35 -1.31 25.66
N SER A 442 29.02 -1.30 25.57
CA SER A 442 28.11 -1.87 26.55
C SER A 442 27.55 -3.25 26.16
N LEU A 443 27.96 -3.80 25.00
CA LEU A 443 27.53 -5.12 24.53
C LEU A 443 28.62 -6.18 24.75
N ASP A 444 28.20 -7.34 25.26
CA ASP A 444 29.10 -8.46 25.57
C ASP A 444 29.45 -9.32 24.36
N ASP A 445 28.58 -9.40 23.36
CA ASP A 445 28.81 -10.15 22.12
C ASP A 445 29.93 -9.49 21.28
N LYS A 446 31.18 -9.82 21.59
CA LYS A 446 32.37 -9.25 20.93
C LYS A 446 32.48 -9.63 19.46
N SER A 447 31.91 -10.78 19.05
CA SER A 447 31.88 -11.19 17.65
C SER A 447 31.00 -10.25 16.85
N PHE A 448 29.79 -9.96 17.35
CA PHE A 448 28.90 -8.97 16.76
C PHE A 448 29.53 -7.57 16.74
N VAL A 449 30.08 -7.10 17.87
CA VAL A 449 30.73 -5.78 18.00
C VAL A 449 31.84 -5.61 16.96
N ASN A 450 32.78 -6.56 16.86
CA ASN A 450 33.89 -6.47 15.92
C ASN A 450 33.41 -6.41 14.47
N LYS A 451 32.37 -7.20 14.14
CA LYS A 451 31.76 -7.22 12.81
C LYS A 451 31.12 -5.87 12.44
N VAL A 452 30.33 -5.27 13.34
CA VAL A 452 29.66 -3.99 13.05
C VAL A 452 30.64 -2.83 13.05
N ILE A 453 31.64 -2.81 13.93
CA ILE A 453 32.69 -1.78 13.94
C ILE A 453 33.51 -1.82 12.65
N SER A 454 33.95 -3.01 12.21
CA SER A 454 34.74 -3.15 10.98
C SER A 454 33.95 -2.66 9.75
N LYS A 455 32.69 -3.08 9.63
CA LYS A 455 31.80 -2.62 8.55
C LYS A 455 31.52 -1.12 8.62
N GLY A 456 31.28 -0.59 9.83
CA GLY A 456 31.05 0.82 10.06
C GLY A 456 32.27 1.67 9.69
N GLN A 457 33.46 1.22 10.05
CA GLN A 457 34.71 1.91 9.70
C GLN A 457 34.89 2.00 8.20
N LYS A 458 34.69 0.88 7.49
CA LYS A 458 34.73 0.84 6.03
C LYS A 458 33.76 1.86 5.40
N MET A 459 32.49 1.87 5.82
CA MET A 459 31.50 2.82 5.30
C MET A 459 31.87 4.29 5.62
N ALA A 460 32.45 4.56 6.78
CA ALA A 460 32.90 5.90 7.15
C ALA A 460 34.07 6.38 6.29
N ASP A 461 35.00 5.48 5.94
CA ASP A 461 36.13 5.79 5.06
C ASP A 461 35.68 5.98 3.61
N GLU A 462 34.79 5.11 3.11
CA GLU A 462 34.14 5.24 1.80
C GLU A 462 33.36 6.55 1.69
N ALA A 463 32.59 6.92 2.73
CA ALA A 463 31.83 8.17 2.75
C ALA A 463 32.72 9.44 2.64
N ARG A 464 33.92 9.43 3.22
CA ARG A 464 34.88 10.53 3.05
C ARG A 464 35.42 10.59 1.63
N SER A 465 35.77 9.43 1.05
CA SER A 465 36.24 9.35 -0.33
C SER A 465 35.17 9.86 -1.30
N PHE A 466 33.93 9.37 -1.18
CA PHE A 466 32.82 9.78 -2.04
C PHE A 466 32.52 11.28 -1.93
N GLU A 467 32.49 11.82 -0.71
CA GLU A 467 32.28 13.25 -0.50
C GLU A 467 33.37 14.09 -1.18
N SER A 468 34.63 13.72 -1.01
CA SER A 468 35.76 14.41 -1.66
C SER A 468 35.69 14.32 -3.18
N GLU A 469 35.33 13.17 -3.74
CA GLU A 469 35.11 13.01 -5.19
C GLU A 469 33.99 13.92 -5.70
N VAL A 470 32.85 13.96 -5.01
CA VAL A 470 31.70 14.79 -5.39
C VAL A 470 32.05 16.28 -5.31
N LEU A 471 32.69 16.72 -4.22
CA LEU A 471 33.10 18.12 -4.09
C LEU A 471 34.13 18.53 -5.14
N ASN A 472 35.01 17.63 -5.58
CA ASN A 472 35.91 17.91 -6.69
C ASN A 472 35.17 18.10 -8.02
N ILE A 473 34.05 17.41 -8.24
CA ILE A 473 33.19 17.63 -9.41
C ILE A 473 32.49 18.98 -9.28
N VAL A 474 31.84 19.22 -8.13
CA VAL A 474 31.12 20.48 -7.84
C VAL A 474 32.04 21.70 -8.00
N ASN A 475 33.23 21.68 -7.41
CA ASN A 475 34.18 22.80 -7.47
C ASN A 475 34.77 23.05 -8.87
N LYS A 476 34.67 22.10 -9.81
CA LYS A 476 35.06 22.34 -11.20
C LYS A 476 33.98 23.05 -12.02
N GLU A 477 32.72 22.93 -11.59
CA GLU A 477 31.56 23.54 -12.24
C GLU A 477 31.23 24.94 -11.68
N LEU A 478 31.74 25.26 -10.48
CA LEU A 478 31.71 26.61 -9.89
C LEU A 478 32.81 27.50 -10.47
#